data_AF-A0A838PFC1-F1
#
_entry.id   AF-A0A838PFC1-F1
#
_cell.length_a   1.000
_cell.length_b   1.000
_cell.length_c   1.000
_cell.angle_alpha   90.00
_cell.angle_beta   90.00
_cell.angle_gamma   90.00
#
_symmetry.space_group_name_H-M   'P 1'
#
loop_
_entity.id
_entity.type
_entity.pdbx_description
1 polymer ?
#
loop_
_entity_poly.entity_id
_entity_poly.type
_entity_poly.pdbx_seq_one_letter_code
_entity_poly.pdbx_strand_id
1 'polypeptide(L)'
;MFAPLTADLNQTHAFNPEWPPHARFHTLVMVFMSVGLTFTGWWLIWKRSPDHITCIKVAALIPLFAWVPFFPAALIPGAALEDHPGSLPRVLGMPLNLFVAGLTILVTVLGYWWYWRQEGKFLREGEALFVRESLGAGPARR
;
A
#
# COMPACT_ATOMS: atom_id res chain seq x y z
N MET A 1 -6.62 5.31 1.92
CA MET A 1 -7.23 3.96 2.00
C MET A 1 -8.73 3.98 2.40
N PHE A 2 -9.47 5.07 2.09
CA PHE A 2 -10.95 5.06 2.15
C PHE A 2 -11.60 5.00 0.76
N ALA A 3 -10.78 5.05 -0.30
CA ALA A 3 -11.25 5.08 -1.68
C ALA A 3 -12.22 3.93 -2.01
N PRO A 4 -12.00 2.66 -1.59
CA PRO A 4 -12.95 1.58 -1.87
C PRO A 4 -14.31 1.78 -1.17
N LEU A 5 -14.33 2.30 0.07
CA LEU A 5 -15.59 2.55 0.77
C LEU A 5 -16.46 3.58 0.04
N THR A 6 -15.86 4.61 -0.53
CA THR A 6 -16.60 5.65 -1.26
C THR A 6 -16.87 5.28 -2.71
N ALA A 7 -15.95 4.53 -3.34
CA ALA A 7 -16.02 4.18 -4.76
C ALA A 7 -16.90 2.95 -5.03
N ASP A 8 -16.97 2.00 -4.09
CA ASP A 8 -17.64 0.72 -4.32
C ASP A 8 -18.96 0.55 -3.55
N LEU A 9 -19.20 1.28 -2.45
CA LEU A 9 -20.48 1.22 -1.71
C LEU A 9 -21.51 2.18 -2.30
N ASN A 10 -21.92 1.93 -3.53
CA ASN A 10 -22.91 2.75 -4.22
C ASN A 10 -23.70 1.94 -5.27
N GLN A 11 -24.60 2.63 -5.98
CA GLN A 11 -25.49 2.05 -6.99
C GLN A 11 -24.78 1.65 -8.30
N THR A 12 -23.54 2.07 -8.52
CA THR A 12 -22.78 1.67 -9.71
C THR A 12 -21.91 0.43 -9.45
N HIS A 13 -21.71 0.03 -8.18
CA HIS A 13 -20.88 -1.11 -7.78
C HIS A 13 -21.64 -2.09 -6.87
N ALA A 14 -21.41 -2.05 -5.55
CA ALA A 14 -21.93 -3.04 -4.60
C ALA A 14 -23.46 -3.21 -4.64
N PHE A 15 -24.19 -2.17 -5.04
CA PHE A 15 -25.65 -2.18 -5.16
C PHE A 15 -26.14 -2.08 -6.60
N ASN A 16 -25.27 -2.30 -7.60
CA ASN A 16 -25.64 -2.26 -9.01
C ASN A 16 -26.68 -3.34 -9.35
N PRO A 17 -27.89 -2.98 -9.82
CA PRO A 17 -28.93 -3.95 -10.16
C PRO A 17 -28.61 -4.76 -11.42
N GLU A 18 -27.74 -4.28 -12.30
CA GLU A 18 -27.33 -4.95 -13.54
C GLU A 18 -26.28 -6.05 -13.28
N TRP A 19 -25.57 -5.97 -12.15
CA TRP A 19 -24.56 -6.97 -11.79
C TRP A 19 -25.19 -8.27 -11.27
N PRO A 20 -24.69 -9.43 -11.74
CA PRO A 20 -25.05 -10.71 -11.15
C PRO A 20 -24.85 -10.69 -9.62
N PRO A 21 -25.69 -11.39 -8.83
CA PRO A 21 -25.59 -11.39 -7.37
C PRO A 21 -24.18 -11.73 -6.85
N HIS A 22 -23.46 -12.62 -7.56
CA HIS A 22 -22.12 -13.04 -7.18
C HIS A 22 -21.05 -11.94 -7.37
N ALA A 23 -21.18 -11.08 -8.38
CA ALA A 23 -20.27 -9.95 -8.58
C ALA A 23 -20.39 -8.96 -7.41
N ARG A 24 -21.62 -8.60 -7.03
CA ARG A 24 -21.89 -7.76 -5.85
C ARG A 24 -21.33 -8.35 -4.55
N PHE A 25 -21.47 -9.66 -4.36
CA PHE A 25 -20.87 -10.36 -3.22
C PHE A 25 -19.34 -10.19 -3.21
N HIS A 26 -18.66 -10.45 -4.32
CA HIS A 26 -17.21 -10.28 -4.42
C HIS A 26 -16.77 -8.82 -4.23
N THR A 27 -17.53 -7.84 -4.72
CA THR A 27 -17.28 -6.42 -4.46
C THR A 27 -17.35 -6.09 -2.98
N LEU A 28 -18.38 -6.53 -2.27
CA LEU A 28 -18.50 -6.33 -0.82
C LEU A 28 -17.35 -7.02 -0.06
N VAL A 29 -17.00 -8.26 -0.44
CA VAL A 29 -15.84 -8.97 0.13
C VAL A 29 -14.56 -8.15 -0.05
N MET A 30 -14.32 -7.61 -1.25
CA MET A 30 -13.16 -6.76 -1.52
C MET A 30 -13.16 -5.47 -0.71
N VAL A 31 -14.32 -4.82 -0.53
CA VAL A 31 -14.44 -3.62 0.31
C VAL A 31 -14.09 -3.93 1.76
N PHE A 32 -14.73 -4.92 2.37
CA PHE A 32 -14.48 -5.28 3.77
C PHE A 32 -13.05 -5.79 4.01
N MET A 33 -12.52 -6.59 3.07
CA MET A 33 -11.12 -7.03 3.11
C MET A 33 -10.16 -5.84 3.05
N SER A 34 -10.41 -4.87 2.16
CA SER A 34 -9.59 -3.67 2.02
C SER A 34 -9.58 -2.82 3.30
N VAL A 35 -10.74 -2.70 3.96
CA VAL A 35 -10.85 -2.02 5.26
C VAL A 35 -10.02 -2.74 6.32
N GLY A 36 -10.18 -4.06 6.46
CA GLY A 36 -9.42 -4.85 7.41
C GLY A 36 -7.91 -4.75 7.20
N LEU A 37 -7.45 -4.96 5.96
CA LEU A 37 -6.04 -4.85 5.56
C LEU A 37 -5.47 -3.45 5.80
N THR A 38 -6.26 -2.40 5.56
CA THR A 38 -5.88 -1.02 5.86
C THR A 38 -5.61 -0.84 7.35
N PHE A 39 -6.53 -1.27 8.21
CA PHE A 39 -6.35 -1.18 9.66
C PHE A 39 -5.17 -2.02 10.16
N THR A 40 -4.96 -3.21 9.57
CA THR A 40 -3.79 -4.04 9.89
C THR A 40 -2.48 -3.37 9.50
N GLY A 41 -2.37 -2.86 8.27
CA GLY A 41 -1.17 -2.15 7.80
C GLY A 41 -0.91 -0.89 8.61
N TRP A 42 -1.97 -0.15 8.94
CA TRP A 42 -1.93 1.02 9.82
C TRP A 42 -1.35 0.60 11.18
N TRP A 43 -1.96 -0.36 11.86
CA TRP A 43 -1.48 -0.87 13.15
C TRP A 43 -0.02 -1.33 13.13
N LEU A 44 0.42 -2.05 12.10
CA LEU A 44 1.80 -2.53 11.96
C LEU A 44 2.82 -1.40 11.90
N ILE A 45 2.48 -0.25 11.31
CA ILE A 45 3.38 0.91 11.24
C ILE A 45 3.63 1.53 12.62
N TRP A 46 2.59 1.69 13.46
CA TRP A 46 2.71 2.33 14.78
C TRP A 46 2.92 1.36 15.95
N LYS A 47 2.74 0.05 15.74
CA LYS A 47 2.94 -0.95 16.80
C LYS A 47 4.38 -0.90 17.31
N ARG A 48 4.54 -0.85 18.64
CA ARG A 48 5.82 -1.14 19.29
C ARG A 48 6.15 -2.63 19.13
N SER A 49 7.25 -2.92 18.45
CA SER A 49 7.71 -4.28 18.16
C SER A 49 9.23 -4.34 18.26
N PRO A 50 9.82 -5.39 18.88
CA PRO A 50 11.25 -5.65 18.80
C PRO A 50 11.73 -5.83 17.35
N ASP A 51 10.85 -6.36 16.49
CA ASP A 51 11.08 -6.51 15.05
C ASP A 51 10.17 -5.54 14.27
N HIS A 52 10.43 -4.24 14.43
CA HIS A 52 9.68 -3.19 13.76
C HIS A 52 9.92 -3.18 12.24
N ILE A 53 11.11 -3.60 11.81
CA ILE A 53 11.49 -3.69 10.39
C ILE A 53 10.57 -4.66 9.66
N THR A 54 10.32 -5.85 10.21
CA THR A 54 9.36 -6.80 9.61
C THR A 54 7.94 -6.23 9.62
N CYS A 55 7.53 -5.51 10.67
CA CYS A 55 6.23 -4.85 10.68
C CYS A 55 6.06 -3.85 9.52
N ILE A 56 7.07 -3.01 9.26
CA ILE A 56 7.06 -2.05 8.15
C ILE A 56 7.08 -2.77 6.79
N LYS A 57 7.86 -3.85 6.64
CA LYS A 57 7.87 -4.67 5.42
C LYS A 57 6.50 -5.25 5.12
N VAL A 58 5.86 -5.88 6.11
CA VAL A 58 4.52 -6.47 5.95
C VAL A 58 3.49 -5.36 5.67
N ALA A 59 3.58 -4.23 6.37
CA ALA A 59 2.69 -3.08 6.12
C ALA A 59 2.82 -2.54 4.69
N ALA A 60 4.02 -2.54 4.10
CA ALA A 60 4.25 -2.15 2.71
C ALA A 60 3.77 -3.21 1.70
N LEU A 61 3.86 -4.50 2.02
CA LEU A 61 3.39 -5.58 1.15
C LEU A 61 1.86 -5.59 0.99
N ILE A 62 1.11 -5.19 2.02
CA ILE A 62 -0.37 -5.15 1.99
C ILE A 62 -0.91 -4.35 0.79
N PRO A 63 -0.61 -3.05 0.62
CA PRO A 63 -1.08 -2.29 -0.54
C PRO A 63 -0.47 -2.81 -1.86
N LEU A 64 0.75 -3.33 -1.88
CA LEU A 64 1.31 -3.92 -3.10
C LEU A 64 0.46 -5.12 -3.57
N PHE A 65 0.14 -6.06 -2.68
CA PHE A 65 -0.70 -7.20 -3.03
C PHE A 65 -2.15 -6.82 -3.30
N ALA A 66 -2.66 -5.74 -2.73
CA ALA A 66 -4.00 -5.24 -3.04
C ALA A 66 -4.09 -4.59 -4.45
N TRP A 67 -3.05 -3.87 -4.89
CA TRP A 67 -3.14 -3.02 -6.08
C TRP A 67 -2.35 -3.53 -7.30
N VAL A 68 -1.26 -4.27 -7.13
CA VAL A 68 -0.51 -4.88 -8.25
C VAL A 68 -1.40 -5.77 -9.14
N PRO A 69 -2.35 -6.57 -8.60
CA PRO A 69 -3.17 -7.44 -9.44
C PRO A 69 -4.05 -6.72 -10.48
N PHE A 70 -4.30 -5.42 -10.35
CA PHE A 70 -5.10 -4.65 -11.31
C PHE A 70 -4.47 -4.67 -12.72
N PHE A 71 -3.15 -4.69 -12.81
CA PHE A 71 -2.42 -4.65 -14.08
C PHE A 71 -2.48 -5.96 -14.87
N PRO A 72 -2.10 -7.13 -14.31
CA PRO A 72 -2.26 -8.39 -15.03
C PRO A 72 -3.74 -8.73 -15.26
N ALA A 73 -4.66 -8.38 -14.34
CA ALA A 73 -6.09 -8.60 -14.55
C ALA A 73 -6.61 -7.85 -15.79
N ALA A 74 -6.15 -6.62 -16.02
CA ALA A 74 -6.51 -5.84 -17.21
C ALA A 74 -6.11 -6.49 -18.54
N LEU A 75 -5.20 -7.48 -18.51
CA LEU A 75 -4.74 -8.20 -19.70
C LEU A 75 -5.51 -9.51 -19.92
N ILE A 76 -6.37 -9.92 -18.99
CA ILE A 76 -7.10 -11.18 -19.08
C ILE A 76 -8.38 -11.00 -19.91
N PRO A 77 -8.59 -11.77 -20.99
CA PRO A 77 -9.83 -11.73 -21.74
C PRO A 77 -11.04 -12.03 -20.85
N GLY A 78 -12.06 -11.17 -20.92
CA GLY A 78 -13.26 -11.27 -20.09
C GLY A 78 -13.17 -10.56 -18.72
N ALA A 79 -12.01 -10.05 -18.32
CA ALA A 79 -11.85 -9.21 -17.13
C ALA A 79 -11.81 -7.72 -17.53
N ALA A 80 -12.97 -7.14 -17.80
CA ALA A 80 -13.08 -5.74 -18.19
C ALA A 80 -12.74 -4.80 -17.01
N LEU A 81 -12.09 -3.67 -17.31
CA LEU A 81 -11.82 -2.62 -16.33
C LEU A 81 -13.07 -1.83 -15.92
N GLU A 82 -14.07 -1.79 -16.81
CA GLU A 82 -15.30 -1.04 -16.69
C GLU A 82 -16.46 -1.84 -17.31
N ASP A 83 -17.67 -1.71 -16.76
CA ASP A 83 -18.86 -2.43 -17.24
C ASP A 83 -19.27 -2.03 -18.66
N HIS A 84 -19.10 -0.73 -18.96
CA HIS A 84 -19.39 -0.15 -20.26
C HIS A 84 -18.19 0.70 -20.70
N PRO A 85 -17.83 0.67 -21.99
CA PRO A 85 -16.77 1.54 -22.50
C PRO A 85 -17.06 3.01 -22.16
N GLY A 86 -16.17 3.64 -21.41
CA GLY A 86 -16.32 5.03 -21.00
C GLY A 86 -16.99 5.28 -19.65
N SER A 87 -17.48 4.25 -18.94
CA SER A 87 -18.20 4.46 -17.67
C SER A 87 -17.28 4.82 -16.50
N LEU A 88 -15.97 4.54 -16.59
CA LEU A 88 -15.00 5.00 -15.60
C LEU A 88 -14.40 6.37 -15.95
N PRO A 89 -14.31 7.29 -14.96
CA PRO A 89 -13.50 8.50 -15.10
C PRO A 89 -12.06 8.18 -15.50
N ARG A 90 -11.43 9.10 -16.22
CA ARG A 90 -10.03 8.96 -16.66
C ARG A 90 -9.18 10.10 -16.12
N VAL A 91 -7.94 9.78 -15.76
CA VAL A 91 -6.91 10.75 -15.34
C VAL A 91 -5.69 10.52 -16.21
N LEU A 92 -5.21 11.56 -16.90
CA LEU A 92 -4.12 11.45 -17.88
C LEU A 92 -4.37 10.37 -18.96
N GLY A 93 -5.64 10.19 -19.35
CA GLY A 93 -6.05 9.17 -20.31
C GLY A 93 -6.16 7.74 -19.75
N MET A 94 -5.75 7.49 -18.51
CA MET A 94 -5.85 6.19 -17.85
C MET A 94 -7.18 6.04 -17.10
N PRO A 95 -7.84 4.87 -17.14
CA PRO A 95 -8.96 4.56 -16.26
C PRO A 95 -8.60 4.79 -14.78
N LEU A 96 -9.51 5.40 -14.02
CA LEU A 96 -9.27 5.84 -12.65
C LEU A 96 -8.77 4.72 -11.74
N ASN A 97 -9.29 3.50 -11.91
CA ASN A 97 -8.86 2.32 -11.15
C ASN A 97 -7.37 1.99 -11.35
N LEU A 98 -6.88 1.98 -12.59
CA LEU A 98 -5.46 1.76 -12.90
C LEU A 98 -4.59 2.93 -12.44
N PHE A 99 -5.07 4.17 -12.59
CA PHE A 99 -4.35 5.35 -12.13
C PHE A 99 -4.13 5.32 -10.61
N VAL A 100 -5.20 5.05 -9.83
CA VAL A 100 -5.14 4.95 -8.36
C VAL A 100 -4.28 3.76 -7.92
N ALA A 101 -4.37 2.62 -8.64
CA ALA A 101 -3.50 1.47 -8.39
C ALA A 101 -2.02 1.83 -8.55
N GLY A 102 -1.67 2.43 -9.68
CA GLY A 102 -0.30 2.86 -9.98
C GLY A 102 0.22 3.89 -8.98
N LEU A 103 -0.58 4.90 -8.64
CA LEU A 103 -0.22 5.91 -7.65
C LEU A 103 0.00 5.29 -6.26
N THR A 104 -0.85 4.36 -5.85
CA THR A 104 -0.75 3.71 -4.54
C THR A 104 0.50 2.84 -4.45
N ILE A 105 0.82 2.08 -5.51
CA ILE A 105 2.06 1.32 -5.63
C ILE A 105 3.26 2.26 -5.56
N LEU A 106 3.26 3.34 -6.35
CA LEU A 106 4.35 4.31 -6.40
C LEU A 106 4.62 4.92 -5.01
N VAL A 107 3.58 5.42 -4.34
CA VAL A 107 3.70 5.99 -3.00
C VAL A 107 4.21 4.96 -2.00
N THR A 108 3.73 3.72 -2.06
CA THR A 108 4.19 2.63 -1.18
C THR A 108 5.67 2.33 -1.39
N VAL A 109 6.10 2.16 -2.64
CA VAL A 109 7.50 1.88 -2.98
C VAL A 109 8.41 3.02 -2.56
N LEU A 110 8.02 4.28 -2.84
CA LEU A 110 8.79 5.45 -2.43
C LEU A 110 8.85 5.60 -0.91
N GLY A 111 7.75 5.34 -0.21
CA GLY A 111 7.69 5.37 1.25
C GLY A 111 8.58 4.32 1.89
N TYR A 112 8.53 3.08 1.39
CA TYR A 112 9.39 2.00 1.87
C TYR A 112 10.87 2.26 1.54
N TRP A 113 11.18 2.72 0.33
CA TRP A 113 12.53 3.12 -0.06
C TRP A 113 13.09 4.23 0.83
N TRP A 114 12.25 5.24 1.13
CA TRP A 114 12.62 6.32 2.04
C TRP A 114 12.93 5.80 3.45
N TYR A 115 12.06 4.95 4.00
CA TYR A 115 12.28 4.31 5.31
C TYR A 115 13.61 3.56 5.34
N TRP A 116 13.87 2.72 4.33
CA TRP A 116 15.10 1.94 4.22
C TRP A 116 16.35 2.83 4.15
N ARG A 117 16.28 3.98 3.47
CA ARG A 117 17.39 4.95 3.44
C ARG A 117 17.67 5.58 4.80
N GLN A 118 16.65 5.79 5.65
CA GLN A 118 16.84 6.34 7.00
C GLN A 118 17.41 5.28 7.95
N GLU A 119 16.93 4.05 7.86
CA GLU A 119 17.44 2.91 8.63
C GLU A 119 18.93 2.69 8.37
N GLY A 120 19.35 2.67 7.09
CA GLY A 120 20.76 2.51 6.73
C GLY A 120 21.66 3.65 7.20
N LYS A 121 21.13 4.87 7.38
CA LYS A 121 21.87 5.98 7.99
C LYS A 121 22.03 5.78 9.50
N PHE A 122 20.96 5.41 10.19
CA PHE A 122 20.97 5.17 11.62
C PHE A 122 21.96 4.08 12.03
N LEU A 123 22.01 2.97 11.27
CA LEU A 123 22.97 1.90 11.50
C LEU A 123 24.42 2.38 11.34
N ARG A 124 24.73 3.15 10.29
CA ARG A 124 26.08 3.70 10.04
C ARG A 124 26.51 4.69 11.12
N GLU A 125 25.60 5.55 11.57
CA GLU A 125 25.88 6.50 12.65
C GLU A 125 26.09 5.79 13.99
N GLY A 126 25.31 4.76 14.28
CA GLY A 126 25.46 3.90 15.45
C GLY A 126 26.81 3.17 15.47
N GLU A 127 27.21 2.59 14.34
CA GLU A 127 28.55 1.98 14.19
C GLU A 127 29.67 3.00 14.39
N ALA A 128 29.55 4.20 13.81
CA ALA A 128 30.55 5.25 13.97
C ALA A 128 30.69 5.75 15.42
N LEU A 129 29.57 5.86 16.15
CA LEU A 129 29.55 6.18 17.59
C LEU A 129 30.23 5.07 18.40
N PHE A 130 29.85 3.82 18.17
CA PHE A 130 30.46 2.67 18.86
C PHE A 130 31.97 2.58 18.62
N VAL A 131 32.42 2.79 17.37
CA VAL A 131 33.85 2.83 17.03
C VAL A 131 34.56 3.99 17.74
N ARG A 132 33.96 5.18 17.82
CA ARG A 132 34.53 6.33 18.55
C ARG A 132 34.67 6.07 20.05
N GLU A 133 33.66 5.46 20.67
CA GLU A 133 33.67 5.14 22.09
C GLU A 133 34.65 3.99 22.41
N SER A 134 34.69 2.95 21.59
CA SER A 134 35.58 1.79 21.77
C SER A 134 37.06 2.09 21.52
N LEU A 135 37.37 3.05 20.64
CA LEU A 135 38.74 3.51 20.40
C LEU A 135 39.27 4.50 21.45
N GLY A 136 38.51 4.79 22.51
CA GLY A 136 39.03 5.47 23.69
C GLY A 136 39.50 6.91 23.43
N ALA A 137 38.74 7.70 22.66
CA ALA A 137 38.88 9.16 22.70
C ALA A 137 38.37 9.68 24.06
N GLY A 138 39.09 9.37 25.14
CA GLY A 138 38.89 9.99 26.44
C GLY A 138 39.05 11.51 26.33
N PRO A 139 38.36 12.30 27.16
CA PRO A 139 38.45 13.75 27.10
C PRO A 139 39.92 14.17 27.22
N ALA A 140 40.38 14.95 26.23
CA ALA A 140 41.69 15.58 26.27
C ALA A 140 41.77 16.40 27.56
N ARG A 141 42.44 15.86 28.59
CA ARG A 141 42.66 16.56 29.85
C ARG A 141 43.52 17.78 29.54
N ARG A 142 42.97 18.97 29.84
CA ARG A 142 43.73 20.22 29.94
C ARG A 142 44.48 20.27 31.25
#